data_AF-A0A1Y0ELR7-F1
#
_entry.id   AF-A0A1Y0ELR7-F1
#
_cell.length_a   1.000
_cell.length_b   1.000
_cell.length_c   1.000
_cell.angle_alpha   90.00
_cell.angle_beta   90.00
_cell.angle_gamma   90.00
#
_symmetry.space_group_name_H-M   'P 1'
#
loop_
_entity.id
_entity.type
_entity.pdbx_description
1 polymer ?
#
loop_
_entity_poly.entity_id
_entity_poly.type
_entity_poly.pdbx_seq_one_letter_code
_entity_poly.pdbx_strand_id
1 'polypeptide(L)'
;MSKIIDFFPQTEVRIARLNHVSGGDADIFSKSGRSTHVYVRAFTPVPVRSSTAVQCLVEYSVEEGRSNNTRLLGRTTVTMELENGMRLNKIGGGFKPANYYERIMGEQHGLMDISDRPGISGSYLQTCRIRIDGKGDDDQGNASLEGTLILPLRVEVEDEAPSTPSRSFSRLEMLQGRPFFKSVKLGLPMED
;
A
#
# COMPACT_ATOMS: atom_id res chain seq x y z
N MET A 1 9.78 28.30 10.56
CA MET A 1 9.51 27.49 11.77
C MET A 1 9.26 26.07 11.28
N SER A 2 9.36 25.03 12.12
CA SER A 2 8.92 23.68 11.71
C SER A 2 7.64 23.31 12.44
N LYS A 3 6.71 22.68 11.74
CA LYS A 3 5.43 22.21 12.29
C LYS A 3 5.37 20.69 12.20
N ILE A 4 4.84 20.05 13.24
CA ILE A 4 4.49 18.62 13.20
C ILE A 4 3.04 18.46 12.77
N ILE A 5 2.78 17.62 11.78
CA ILE A 5 1.44 17.24 11.33
C ILE A 5 1.29 15.73 11.29
N ASP A 6 0.04 15.25 11.40
CA ASP A 6 -0.30 13.88 11.05
C ASP A 6 -0.50 13.79 9.53
N PHE A 7 0.11 12.80 8.90
CA PHE A 7 0.11 12.57 7.45
C PHE A 7 -0.18 11.09 7.18
N PHE A 8 -1.08 10.81 6.24
CA PHE A 8 -1.59 9.45 5.99
C PHE A 8 -1.38 9.07 4.50
N PRO A 9 -0.13 8.84 4.07
CA PRO A 9 0.11 8.40 2.71
C PRO A 9 -0.53 7.03 2.50
N GLN A 10 -1.06 6.85 1.29
CA GLN A 10 -1.68 5.61 0.85
C GLN A 10 -1.09 5.18 -0.48
N THR A 11 -1.00 3.87 -0.70
CA THR A 11 -0.55 3.33 -1.98
C THR A 11 -1.07 1.91 -2.18
N GLU A 12 -1.13 1.48 -3.43
CA GLU A 12 -1.51 0.12 -3.77
C GLU A 12 -0.36 -0.85 -3.45
N VAL A 13 -0.73 -2.05 -3.01
CA VAL A 13 0.18 -3.18 -2.88
C VAL A 13 -0.31 -4.31 -3.76
N ARG A 14 0.61 -4.90 -4.53
CA ARG A 14 0.32 -6.04 -5.38
C ARG A 14 1.44 -7.08 -5.32
N ILE A 15 1.05 -8.32 -5.06
CA ILE A 15 1.88 -9.51 -5.24
C ILE A 15 1.16 -10.32 -6.33
N ALA A 16 1.63 -10.18 -7.57
CA ALA A 16 0.93 -10.73 -8.73
C ALA A 16 1.06 -12.26 -8.85
N ARG A 17 2.14 -12.82 -8.32
CA ARG A 17 2.46 -14.25 -8.31
C ARG A 17 3.28 -14.58 -7.07
N LEU A 18 3.19 -15.82 -6.60
CA LEU A 18 4.01 -16.32 -5.49
C LEU A 18 5.03 -17.32 -6.05
N ASN A 19 6.23 -17.30 -5.47
CA ASN A 19 7.28 -18.24 -5.82
C ASN A 19 7.11 -19.53 -5.03
N HIS A 20 7.40 -20.66 -5.66
CA HIS A 20 7.50 -21.96 -5.00
C HIS A 20 8.76 -22.01 -4.12
N VAL A 21 8.60 -22.43 -2.86
CA VAL A 21 9.67 -22.39 -1.85
C VAL A 21 9.81 -23.68 -1.03
N SER A 22 9.16 -24.78 -1.43
CA SER A 22 9.29 -26.09 -0.77
C SER A 22 9.78 -27.17 -1.73
N GLY A 23 10.17 -28.34 -1.20
CA GLY A 23 10.62 -29.49 -2.01
C GLY A 23 9.50 -30.38 -2.55
N GLY A 24 8.23 -30.03 -2.30
CA GLY A 24 7.07 -30.71 -2.89
C GLY A 24 6.79 -30.20 -4.31
N ASP A 25 5.67 -30.64 -4.90
CA ASP A 25 5.21 -30.14 -6.20
C ASP A 25 4.97 -28.61 -6.17
N ALA A 26 4.97 -27.91 -7.31
CA ALA A 26 4.78 -26.46 -7.38
C ALA A 26 3.32 -26.01 -7.21
N ASP A 27 2.38 -26.96 -7.23
CA ASP A 27 0.95 -26.68 -7.25
C ASP A 27 0.27 -26.72 -5.88
N ILE A 28 -0.36 -25.61 -5.47
CA ILE A 28 -1.29 -25.63 -4.34
C ILE A 28 -2.58 -26.28 -4.80
N PHE A 29 -2.75 -27.56 -4.49
CA PHE A 29 -3.96 -28.30 -4.85
C PHE A 29 -5.07 -28.05 -3.81
N SER A 30 -5.85 -26.97 -4.00
CA SER A 30 -7.13 -26.83 -3.31
C SER A 30 -8.12 -27.85 -3.90
N LYS A 31 -8.53 -28.85 -3.12
CA LYS A 31 -9.44 -29.95 -3.53
C LYS A 31 -10.40 -30.27 -2.40
N SER A 32 -11.57 -30.83 -2.72
CA SER A 32 -12.48 -31.37 -1.69
C SER A 32 -11.75 -32.32 -0.72
N GLY A 33 -11.98 -32.13 0.58
CA GLY A 33 -11.32 -32.89 1.65
C GLY A 33 -9.89 -32.45 1.99
N ARG A 34 -9.34 -31.43 1.32
CA ARG A 34 -8.02 -30.85 1.64
C ARG A 34 -8.17 -29.52 2.38
N SER A 35 -7.09 -29.12 3.03
CA SER A 35 -7.00 -27.82 3.68
C SER A 35 -5.79 -27.04 3.21
N THR A 36 -5.94 -25.73 3.11
CA THR A 36 -4.89 -24.78 2.75
C THR A 36 -4.73 -23.77 3.85
N HIS A 37 -3.49 -23.53 4.27
CA HIS A 37 -3.13 -22.51 5.22
C HIS A 37 -2.73 -21.24 4.48
N VAL A 38 -3.33 -20.12 4.88
CA VAL A 38 -3.09 -18.83 4.28
C VAL A 38 -2.54 -17.89 5.33
N TYR A 39 -1.46 -17.18 4.97
CA TYR A 39 -0.85 -16.17 5.82
C TYR A 39 -0.68 -14.86 5.06
N VAL A 40 -1.10 -13.76 5.66
CA VAL A 40 -0.85 -12.40 5.16
C VAL A 40 -0.22 -11.58 6.27
N ARG A 41 0.90 -10.93 5.96
CA ARG A 41 1.62 -10.07 6.92
C ARG A 41 2.00 -8.76 6.28
N ALA A 42 1.83 -7.68 7.04
CA ALA A 42 2.41 -6.38 6.72
C ALA A 42 3.23 -5.96 7.95
N PHE A 43 4.54 -5.79 7.76
CA PHE A 43 5.46 -5.56 8.86
C PHE A 43 5.41 -4.11 9.35
N THR A 44 6.05 -3.84 10.50
CA THR A 44 6.21 -2.47 10.99
C THR A 44 6.97 -1.64 9.95
N PRO A 45 6.45 -0.48 9.53
CA PRO A 45 7.15 0.38 8.59
C PRO A 45 8.45 0.92 9.17
N VAL A 46 9.46 1.04 8.33
CA VAL A 46 10.79 1.52 8.70
C VAL A 46 11.14 2.78 7.90
N PRO A 47 11.76 3.80 8.52
CA PRO A 47 12.26 4.96 7.80
C PRO A 47 13.37 4.55 6.84
N VAL A 48 13.42 5.24 5.70
CA VAL A 48 14.42 5.04 4.65
C VAL A 48 14.98 6.41 4.25
N ARG A 49 16.25 6.45 3.85
CA ARG A 49 16.93 7.65 3.30
C ARG A 49 16.68 8.93 4.11
N SER A 50 17.50 9.21 5.11
CA SER A 50 17.46 10.49 5.85
C SER A 50 16.04 10.90 6.34
N SER A 51 15.18 9.93 6.63
CA SER A 51 13.78 10.14 7.05
C SER A 51 12.88 10.82 5.99
N THR A 52 13.20 10.72 4.71
CA THR A 52 12.38 11.28 3.61
C THR A 52 11.44 10.27 2.97
N ALA A 53 11.57 8.99 3.30
CA ALA A 53 10.69 7.93 2.84
C ALA A 53 10.44 6.90 3.95
N VAL A 54 9.40 6.10 3.78
CA VAL A 54 9.06 4.98 4.65
C VAL A 54 8.86 3.73 3.81
N GLN A 55 9.43 2.61 4.26
CA GLN A 55 9.23 1.29 3.65
C GLN A 55 8.39 0.38 4.51
N CYS A 56 7.54 -0.42 3.87
CA CYS A 56 6.79 -1.48 4.50
C CYS A 56 6.91 -2.76 3.67
N LEU A 57 7.31 -3.85 4.32
CA LEU A 57 7.31 -5.18 3.72
C LEU A 57 5.92 -5.79 3.86
N VAL A 58 5.40 -6.35 2.77
CA VAL A 58 4.19 -7.17 2.74
C VAL A 58 4.56 -8.57 2.26
N GLU A 59 4.08 -9.57 3.00
CA GLU A 59 4.30 -10.98 2.73
C GLU A 59 2.95 -11.69 2.59
N TYR A 60 2.86 -12.56 1.59
CA TYR A 60 1.72 -13.44 1.37
C TYR A 60 2.24 -14.86 1.14
N SER A 61 1.71 -15.84 1.88
CA SER A 61 2.05 -17.23 1.66
C SER A 61 0.86 -18.15 1.75
N VAL A 62 0.94 -19.22 0.98
CA VAL A 62 -0.07 -20.27 0.88
C VAL A 62 0.64 -21.60 1.03
N GLU A 63 0.11 -22.49 1.85
CA GLU A 63 0.69 -23.80 2.13
C GLU A 63 -0.42 -24.85 2.14
N GLU A 64 -0.22 -26.00 1.50
CA GLU A 64 -1.17 -27.10 1.71
C GLU A 64 -1.09 -27.62 3.17
N GLY A 65 -2.10 -28.34 3.65
CA GLY A 65 -2.16 -28.84 5.03
C GLY A 65 -1.78 -30.32 5.25
N ARG A 66 -1.16 -31.00 4.27
CA ARG A 66 -0.66 -32.39 4.37
C ARG A 66 0.81 -32.46 4.87
N SER A 67 1.55 -33.56 4.69
CA SER A 67 3.01 -33.59 4.94
C SER A 67 3.78 -33.57 3.61
N ASN A 68 4.95 -32.91 3.57
CA ASN A 68 5.76 -32.63 2.36
C ASN A 68 5.08 -31.75 1.30
N ASN A 69 4.58 -30.58 1.72
CA ASN A 69 3.63 -29.81 0.92
C ASN A 69 4.26 -28.75 0.06
N THR A 70 3.54 -28.40 -0.99
CA THR A 70 3.71 -27.16 -1.72
C THR A 70 3.53 -25.97 -0.78
N ARG A 71 4.53 -25.09 -0.79
CA ARG A 71 4.46 -23.77 -0.16
C ARG A 71 4.81 -22.73 -1.20
N LEU A 72 3.91 -21.76 -1.34
CA LEU A 72 4.10 -20.58 -2.16
C LEU A 72 4.32 -19.37 -1.26
N LEU A 73 5.25 -18.50 -1.66
CA LEU A 73 5.60 -17.30 -0.92
C LEU A 73 5.84 -16.13 -1.89
N GLY A 74 5.18 -15.02 -1.63
CA GLY A 74 5.37 -13.75 -2.31
C GLY A 74 5.70 -12.67 -1.30
N ARG A 75 6.61 -11.78 -1.69
CA ARG A 75 7.01 -10.61 -0.90
C ARG A 75 7.08 -9.39 -1.79
N THR A 76 6.68 -8.25 -1.26
CA THR A 76 6.88 -6.97 -1.92
C THR A 76 7.18 -5.89 -0.88
N THR A 77 8.11 -5.01 -1.22
CA THR A 77 8.44 -3.85 -0.38
C THR A 77 7.86 -2.62 -1.03
N VAL A 78 6.96 -1.97 -0.30
CA VAL A 78 6.33 -0.73 -0.72
C VAL A 78 7.13 0.43 -0.12
N THR A 79 7.52 1.39 -0.96
CA THR A 79 8.17 2.64 -0.51
C THR A 79 7.21 3.79 -0.72
N MET A 80 6.96 4.57 0.34
CA MET A 80 6.20 5.82 0.29
C MET A 80 7.17 6.97 0.51
N GLU A 81 7.37 7.78 -0.54
CA GLU A 81 8.15 9.02 -0.45
C GLU A 81 7.30 10.09 0.24
N LEU A 82 7.92 10.87 1.12
CA LEU A 82 7.29 12.05 1.69
C LEU A 82 7.38 13.22 0.71
N GLU A 83 6.46 14.18 0.82
CA GLU A 83 6.50 15.38 -0.01
C GLU A 83 7.75 16.24 0.30
N ASN A 84 8.16 17.06 -0.65
CA ASN A 84 9.30 17.96 -0.46
C ASN A 84 9.08 18.86 0.77
N GLY A 85 10.12 19.01 1.59
CA GLY A 85 10.05 19.76 2.84
C GLY A 85 9.46 18.97 4.02
N MET A 86 9.00 17.73 3.80
CA MET A 86 8.58 16.83 4.87
C MET A 86 9.71 15.90 5.31
N ARG A 87 9.82 15.68 6.62
CA ARG A 87 10.68 14.65 7.22
C ARG A 87 9.90 13.82 8.21
N LEU A 88 10.10 12.51 8.20
CA LEU A 88 9.52 11.63 9.19
C LEU A 88 10.07 11.98 10.57
N ASN A 89 9.17 12.33 11.50
CA ASN A 89 9.47 12.41 12.92
C ASN A 89 9.28 11.02 13.56
N LYS A 90 8.11 10.41 13.37
CA LYS A 90 7.83 9.04 13.82
C LYS A 90 6.66 8.39 13.09
N ILE A 91 6.55 7.07 13.19
CA ILE A 91 5.32 6.37 12.84
C ILE A 91 4.26 6.73 13.90
N GLY A 92 3.09 7.15 13.42
CA GLY A 92 1.91 7.47 14.21
C GLY A 92 1.28 6.23 14.86
N GLY A 93 0.32 6.49 15.76
CA GLY A 93 -0.44 5.44 16.44
C GLY A 93 -1.71 5.05 15.68
N GLY A 94 -2.44 4.09 16.26
CA GLY A 94 -3.77 3.69 15.80
C GLY A 94 -3.79 2.47 14.88
N PHE A 95 -2.77 2.28 14.04
CA PHE A 95 -2.66 1.11 13.17
C PHE A 95 -1.56 0.15 13.66
N LYS A 96 -1.75 -1.14 13.37
CA LYS A 96 -0.83 -2.22 13.75
C LYS A 96 -0.28 -2.96 12.52
N PRO A 97 0.81 -3.73 12.65
CA PRO A 97 1.21 -4.70 11.64
C PRO A 97 0.06 -5.66 11.30
N ALA A 98 -0.10 -5.99 10.01
CA ALA A 98 -1.07 -7.00 9.61
C ALA A 98 -0.51 -8.38 9.94
N ASN A 99 -1.35 -9.25 10.51
CA ASN A 99 -0.99 -10.63 10.81
C ASN A 99 -2.25 -11.50 10.76
N TYR A 100 -2.58 -11.93 9.56
CA TYR A 100 -3.73 -12.78 9.28
C TYR A 100 -3.29 -14.21 9.02
N TYR A 101 -4.08 -15.13 9.57
CA TYR A 101 -3.96 -16.57 9.35
C TYR A 101 -5.35 -17.17 9.24
N GLU A 102 -5.56 -18.00 8.23
CA GLU A 102 -6.77 -18.80 8.11
C GLU A 102 -6.47 -20.17 7.50
N ARG A 103 -7.18 -21.18 8.00
CA ARG A 103 -7.23 -22.51 7.39
C ARG A 103 -8.50 -22.61 6.57
N ILE A 104 -8.35 -22.76 5.27
CA ILE A 104 -9.45 -22.83 4.32
C ILE A 104 -9.63 -24.29 3.88
N MET A 105 -10.87 -24.77 3.90
CA MET A 105 -11.23 -26.13 3.55
C MET A 105 -11.85 -26.17 2.15
N GLY A 106 -11.48 -27.18 1.37
CA GLY A 106 -12.06 -27.39 0.03
C GLY A 106 -11.43 -26.51 -1.06
N GLU A 107 -12.16 -26.40 -2.16
CA GLU A 107 -11.73 -25.70 -3.38
C GLU A 107 -12.02 -24.21 -3.28
N GLN A 108 -11.01 -23.38 -3.57
CA GLN A 108 -11.19 -21.93 -3.56
C GLN A 108 -10.34 -21.26 -4.64
N HIS A 109 -10.96 -21.05 -5.80
CA HIS A 109 -10.32 -20.43 -6.97
C HIS A 109 -10.67 -18.94 -7.15
N GLY A 110 -11.55 -18.42 -6.28
CA GLY A 110 -12.01 -17.04 -6.31
C GLY A 110 -11.05 -16.06 -5.64
N LEU A 111 -11.21 -14.78 -5.97
CA LEU A 111 -10.64 -13.70 -5.19
C LEU A 111 -11.49 -13.53 -3.91
N MET A 112 -10.85 -13.57 -2.75
CA MET A 112 -11.50 -13.39 -1.45
C MET A 112 -11.13 -12.04 -0.87
N ASP A 113 -12.13 -11.28 -0.42
CA ASP A 113 -11.91 -10.08 0.37
C ASP A 113 -11.76 -10.45 1.84
N ILE A 114 -10.62 -10.06 2.42
CA ILE A 114 -10.29 -10.29 3.84
C ILE A 114 -10.07 -8.98 4.59
N SER A 115 -10.49 -7.85 4.03
CA SER A 115 -10.25 -6.51 4.59
C SER A 115 -10.84 -6.34 6.00
N ASP A 116 -11.98 -6.98 6.27
CA ASP A 116 -12.68 -6.94 7.56
C ASP A 116 -12.24 -8.03 8.54
N ARG A 117 -11.36 -8.94 8.13
CA ARG A 117 -10.97 -10.10 8.94
C ARG A 117 -10.05 -9.71 10.10
N PRO A 118 -10.11 -10.45 11.24
CA PRO A 118 -9.15 -10.28 12.32
C PRO A 118 -7.71 -10.42 11.81
N GLY A 119 -6.84 -9.49 12.20
CA GLY A 119 -5.45 -9.44 11.75
C GLY A 119 -5.20 -8.57 10.53
N ILE A 120 -6.24 -8.24 9.74
CA ILE A 120 -6.20 -7.22 8.68
C ILE A 120 -6.88 -5.93 9.15
N SER A 121 -8.08 -6.03 9.72
CA SER A 121 -8.83 -4.87 10.20
C SER A 121 -8.04 -4.08 11.25
N GLY A 122 -7.94 -2.77 11.04
CA GLY A 122 -7.16 -1.84 11.86
C GLY A 122 -5.64 -1.97 11.69
N SER A 123 -5.15 -2.68 10.68
CA SER A 123 -3.72 -2.80 10.36
C SER A 123 -3.26 -1.75 9.35
N TYR A 124 -1.96 -1.69 9.04
CA TYR A 124 -1.45 -0.87 7.92
C TYR A 124 -2.01 -1.29 6.56
N LEU A 125 -2.49 -2.52 6.42
CA LEU A 125 -3.12 -3.04 5.21
C LEU A 125 -4.64 -2.89 5.35
N GLN A 126 -5.21 -1.87 4.72
CA GLN A 126 -6.61 -1.44 4.91
C GLN A 126 -7.59 -2.20 4.05
N THR A 127 -7.22 -2.43 2.80
CA THR A 127 -7.90 -3.36 1.91
C THR A 127 -6.97 -4.51 1.63
N CYS A 128 -7.52 -5.72 1.57
CA CYS A 128 -6.74 -6.91 1.24
C CYS A 128 -7.64 -7.94 0.58
N ARG A 129 -7.31 -8.27 -0.66
CA ARG A 129 -7.91 -9.36 -1.40
C ARG A 129 -6.85 -10.35 -1.79
N ILE A 130 -7.18 -11.61 -1.61
CA ILE A 130 -6.25 -12.72 -1.84
C ILE A 130 -6.88 -13.76 -2.76
N ARG A 131 -6.04 -14.39 -3.54
CA ARG A 131 -6.36 -15.56 -4.33
C ARG A 131 -5.39 -16.66 -3.93
N ILE A 132 -5.91 -17.81 -3.52
CA ILE A 132 -5.12 -18.99 -3.13
C ILE A 132 -4.65 -19.75 -4.37
N ASP A 133 -5.56 -19.84 -5.34
CA ASP A 133 -5.45 -20.64 -6.54
C ASP A 133 -6.33 -20.02 -7.64
N GLY A 134 -6.05 -20.27 -8.91
CA GLY A 134 -6.75 -19.69 -10.05
C GLY A 134 -6.97 -20.70 -11.17
N LYS A 135 -7.60 -20.26 -12.26
CA LYS A 135 -8.05 -21.16 -13.32
C LYS A 135 -6.89 -21.49 -14.29
N GLY A 136 -6.28 -22.66 -14.15
CA GLY A 136 -5.29 -23.19 -15.10
C GLY A 136 -4.43 -24.31 -14.47
N ASP A 137 -4.04 -25.29 -15.28
CA ASP A 137 -2.95 -26.23 -14.98
C ASP A 137 -1.65 -25.51 -15.34
N ASP A 138 -0.99 -24.84 -14.39
CA ASP A 138 0.33 -24.29 -14.68
C ASP A 138 1.12 -24.09 -13.39
N ASP A 139 2.28 -24.74 -13.38
CA ASP A 139 3.42 -24.80 -12.47
C ASP A 139 3.97 -23.44 -11.94
N GLN A 140 3.22 -22.33 -12.07
CA GLN A 140 3.64 -20.97 -11.76
C GLN A 140 2.74 -20.21 -10.78
N GLY A 141 1.85 -20.89 -10.06
CA GLY A 141 1.18 -20.34 -8.88
C GLY A 141 0.24 -19.16 -9.19
N ASN A 142 -1.05 -19.47 -9.34
CA ASN A 142 -2.11 -18.47 -9.55
C ASN A 142 -2.47 -17.66 -8.29
N ALA A 143 -1.75 -17.89 -7.19
CA ALA A 143 -1.94 -17.15 -5.97
C ALA A 143 -1.56 -15.68 -6.16
N SER A 144 -2.32 -14.78 -5.56
CA SER A 144 -2.04 -13.34 -5.64
C SER A 144 -2.59 -12.59 -4.45
N LEU A 145 -2.01 -11.43 -4.15
CA LEU A 145 -2.53 -10.47 -3.19
C LEU A 145 -2.64 -9.09 -3.85
N GLU A 146 -3.75 -8.41 -3.62
CA GLU A 146 -3.96 -7.00 -3.95
C GLU A 146 -4.56 -6.27 -2.76
N GLY A 147 -4.21 -5.00 -2.58
CA GLY A 147 -4.71 -4.21 -1.47
C GLY A 147 -4.19 -2.79 -1.44
N THR A 148 -4.49 -2.09 -0.35
CA THR A 148 -4.06 -0.71 -0.11
C THR A 148 -3.38 -0.62 1.24
N LEU A 149 -2.15 -0.11 1.22
CA LEU A 149 -1.40 0.21 2.43
C LEU A 149 -1.66 1.67 2.81
N ILE A 150 -1.95 1.93 4.08
CA ILE A 150 -2.03 3.29 4.64
C ILE A 150 -1.15 3.35 5.88
N LEU A 151 -0.26 4.34 5.94
CA LEU A 151 0.64 4.52 7.07
C LEU A 151 0.25 5.78 7.87
N PRO A 152 -0.04 5.68 9.18
CA PRO A 152 -0.19 6.87 10.01
C PRO A 152 1.21 7.40 10.30
N LEU A 153 1.58 8.55 9.75
CA LEU A 153 2.91 9.16 9.96
C LEU A 153 2.75 10.48 10.73
N ARG A 154 3.74 10.80 11.56
CA ARG A 154 3.97 12.16 12.03
C ARG A 154 5.18 12.73 11.34
N VAL A 155 4.99 13.82 10.63
CA VAL A 155 6.03 14.45 9.81
C VAL A 155 6.26 15.87 10.29
N GLU A 156 7.53 16.26 10.28
CA GLU A 156 7.96 17.65 10.38
C GLU A 156 7.90 18.27 8.99
N VAL A 157 7.30 19.46 8.90
CA VAL A 157 7.26 20.27 7.68
C VAL A 157 8.10 21.51 7.93
N GLU A 158 9.11 21.73 7.10
CA GLU A 158 9.84 22.99 7.05
C GLU A 158 8.92 24.05 6.41
N ASP A 159 8.69 25.17 7.08
CA ASP A 159 8.10 26.34 6.40
C ASP A 159 9.02 26.69 5.22
N GLU A 160 8.50 26.69 3.99
CA GLU A 160 9.23 27.31 2.89
C GLU A 160 9.63 28.71 3.36
N ALA A 161 10.94 28.99 3.40
CA ALA A 161 11.41 30.36 3.48
C ALA A 161 10.65 31.18 2.43
N PRO A 162 10.26 32.44 2.68
CA PRO A 162 9.49 33.22 1.73
C PRO A 162 10.27 33.31 0.41
N SER A 163 9.98 32.39 -0.51
CA SER A 163 10.42 32.47 -1.88
C SER A 163 9.60 33.60 -2.46
N THR A 164 10.30 34.62 -2.94
CA THR A 164 9.73 35.82 -3.53
C THR A 164 8.58 35.42 -4.47
N PRO A 165 7.32 35.86 -4.23
CA PRO A 165 6.19 35.30 -4.93
C PRO A 165 6.10 35.92 -6.32
N SER A 166 6.56 35.21 -7.37
CA SER A 166 5.99 35.44 -8.71
C SER A 166 4.71 34.59 -8.83
N ARG A 167 3.67 34.96 -8.08
CA ARG A 167 2.37 34.30 -8.22
C ARG A 167 1.64 34.90 -9.42
N SER A 168 1.56 34.14 -10.51
CA SER A 168 0.47 34.29 -11.47
C SER A 168 -0.81 33.74 -10.82
N PHE A 169 -1.81 34.58 -10.63
CA PHE A 169 -3.13 34.14 -10.19
C PHE A 169 -4.06 34.03 -11.40
N SER A 170 -4.79 32.92 -11.48
CA SER A 170 -5.92 32.77 -12.39
C SER A 170 -7.18 33.09 -11.61
N ARG A 171 -7.84 34.20 -11.94
CA ARG A 171 -9.14 34.58 -11.37
C ARG A 171 -10.24 33.96 -12.24
N LEU A 172 -11.20 33.29 -11.61
CA LEU A 172 -12.42 32.84 -12.28
C LEU A 172 -13.32 34.05 -12.44
N GLU A 173 -13.64 34.43 -13.68
CA GLU A 173 -14.60 35.49 -13.99
C GLU A 173 -15.75 34.93 -14.82
N MET A 174 -16.90 35.59 -14.73
CA MET A 174 -18.12 35.23 -15.45
C MET A 174 -18.26 36.15 -16.67
N LEU A 175 -18.08 35.61 -17.88
CA LEU A 175 -18.34 36.33 -19.12
C LEU A 175 -19.61 35.75 -19.76
N GLN A 176 -20.67 36.56 -19.90
CA GLN A 176 -21.95 36.14 -20.49
C GLN A 176 -22.55 34.86 -19.87
N GLY A 177 -22.43 34.71 -18.54
CA GLY A 177 -23.00 33.57 -17.82
C GLY A 177 -22.21 32.26 -17.92
N ARG A 178 -21.00 32.26 -18.50
CA ARG A 178 -20.10 31.10 -18.53
C ARG A 178 -18.80 31.40 -17.77
N PRO A 179 -18.29 30.46 -16.93
CA PRO A 179 -17.02 30.64 -16.24
C PRO A 179 -15.85 30.51 -17.22
N PHE A 180 -14.89 31.43 -17.17
CA PHE A 180 -13.62 31.34 -17.88
C PHE A 180 -12.45 31.85 -17.02
N PHE A 181 -11.25 31.32 -17.27
CA PHE A 181 -10.03 31.66 -16.53
C PHE A 181 -9.21 32.69 -17.28
N LYS A 182 -9.07 33.89 -16.70
CA LYS A 182 -8.16 34.92 -17.22
C LYS A 182 -6.88 34.94 -16.38
N SER A 183 -5.74 34.69 -17.03
CA SER A 183 -4.43 34.86 -16.39
C SER A 183 -4.08 36.34 -16.32
N VAL A 184 -3.88 36.87 -15.12
CA VAL A 184 -3.48 38.27 -14.91
C VAL A 184 -2.02 38.28 -14.45
N LYS A 185 -1.14 38.91 -15.23
CA LYS A 185 0.20 39.29 -14.77
C LYS A 185 0.12 40.69 -14.20
N LEU A 186 0.32 40.83 -12.89
CA LEU A 186 0.55 42.12 -12.25
C LEU A 186 2.04 42.45 -12.42
N GLY A 187 2.36 43.30 -13.40
CA GLY A 187 3.62 44.04 -13.40
C GLY A 187 3.46 45.22 -12.45
N LEU A 188 4.39 45.39 -11.50
CA LEU A 188 4.48 46.63 -10.73
C LEU A 188 5.11 47.73 -11.61
N PRO A 189 4.74 49.00 -11.39
CA PRO A 189 5.37 50.12 -12.11
C PRO A 189 6.84 50.23 -11.72
N MET A 190 7.68 50.64 -12.67
CA MET A 190 9.05 51.01 -12.37
C MET A 190 9.04 52.25 -11.49
N GLU A 191 9.71 52.19 -10.34
CA GLU A 191 10.10 53.38 -9.58
C GLU A 191 11.26 54.06 -10.32
N ASP A 192 11.14 55.38 -10.55
CA ASP A 192 12.25 56.28 -10.89
C ASP A 192 13.12 56.56 -9.65
#